data_AF-A0A832IBA3-F1
#
_entry.id   AF-A0A832IBA3-F1
#
_cell.length_a   1.000
_cell.length_b   1.000
_cell.length_c   1.000
_cell.angle_alpha   90.00
_cell.angle_beta   90.00
_cell.angle_gamma   90.00
#
_symmetry.space_group_name_H-M   'P 1'
#
loop_
_entity.id
_entity.type
_entity.pdbx_description
1 polymer ?
#
loop_
_entity_poly.entity_id
_entity_poly.type
_entity_poly.pdbx_seq_one_letter_code
_entity_poly.pdbx_strand_id
1 'polypeptide(L)'
;MAKRLKKALITIEQYKNQNPHYGELLSILEEILILREEHRQKLPGIIFPVDERLVKQKLESGFPLVDLSQGDFPVEYALEYFLDLLKIAEKRSPGDTGELAQKISSGEIDFRELLLSHFFNEWSGEEEEEKAEEEATFDLIDLFLEECLRPAFEMVAEKYGALIAQSRWAEGFCPICGKEPKIGEIKDKDGKRYLFCSQCGFEWPYKRIKCPFCGNEEQQSLAYFTVEDDERYRVDVCNECHRYIKIVDFRSTNEEANLDVEDIATLHLDILANEEGYD
;
A
#
# COMPACT_ATOMS: atom_id res chain seq x y z
N MET A 1 -13.32 -11.28 -8.44
CA MET A 1 -11.95 -11.06 -7.96
C MET A 1 -10.90 -11.89 -8.70
N ALA A 2 -11.12 -13.18 -8.96
CA ALA A 2 -10.28 -14.00 -9.85
C ALA A 2 -9.89 -13.34 -11.20
N LYS A 3 -10.76 -12.49 -11.77
CA LYS A 3 -10.45 -11.70 -12.98
C LYS A 3 -9.39 -10.60 -12.73
N ARG A 4 -9.39 -9.98 -11.55
CA ARG A 4 -8.40 -8.96 -11.13
C ARG A 4 -7.04 -9.61 -10.93
N LEU A 5 -6.97 -10.71 -10.17
CA LEU A 5 -5.72 -11.49 -10.00
C LEU A 5 -5.19 -11.95 -11.36
N LYS A 6 -6.03 -12.56 -12.21
CA LYS A 6 -5.60 -12.99 -13.55
C LYS A 6 -5.02 -11.85 -14.40
N LYS A 7 -5.63 -10.66 -14.35
CA LYS A 7 -5.08 -9.48 -15.04
C LYS A 7 -3.71 -9.11 -14.45
N ALA A 8 -3.59 -9.05 -13.13
CA ALA A 8 -2.34 -8.72 -12.45
C ALA A 8 -1.20 -9.68 -12.83
N LEU A 9 -1.45 -10.98 -12.84
CA LEU A 9 -0.45 -11.99 -13.24
C LEU A 9 0.00 -11.83 -14.70
N ILE A 10 -0.92 -11.46 -15.60
CA ILE A 10 -0.57 -11.16 -17.00
C ILE A 10 0.32 -9.92 -17.07
N THR A 11 -0.02 -8.85 -16.33
CA THR A 11 0.79 -7.62 -16.26
C THR A 11 2.17 -7.91 -15.70
N ILE A 12 2.28 -8.67 -14.61
CA ILE A 12 3.55 -9.10 -14.01
C ILE A 12 4.42 -9.81 -15.03
N GLU A 13 3.87 -10.77 -15.77
CA GLU A 13 4.64 -11.51 -16.77
C GLU A 13 5.09 -10.61 -17.93
N GLN A 14 4.27 -9.64 -18.35
CA GLN A 14 4.68 -8.65 -19.33
C GLN A 14 5.87 -7.80 -18.82
N TYR A 15 5.80 -7.35 -17.57
CA TYR A 15 6.85 -6.52 -16.97
C TYR A 15 8.13 -7.31 -16.74
N LYS A 16 8.07 -8.58 -16.33
CA LYS A 16 9.26 -9.45 -16.22
C LYS A 16 10.00 -9.58 -17.55
N ASN A 17 9.27 -9.62 -18.66
CA ASN A 17 9.85 -9.71 -20.00
C ASN A 17 10.43 -8.37 -20.49
N GLN A 18 9.79 -7.25 -20.16
CA GLN A 18 10.20 -5.91 -20.60
C GLN A 18 11.30 -5.30 -19.72
N ASN A 19 11.26 -5.58 -18.41
CA ASN A 19 12.12 -5.02 -17.38
C ASN A 19 12.75 -6.14 -16.53
N PRO A 20 13.74 -6.89 -17.06
CA PRO A 20 14.31 -8.05 -16.37
C PRO A 20 14.92 -7.74 -15.00
N HIS A 21 15.35 -6.49 -14.76
CA HIS A 21 15.91 -6.04 -13.49
C HIS A 21 14.89 -6.04 -12.34
N TYR A 22 13.58 -5.96 -12.63
CA TYR A 22 12.52 -6.15 -11.64
C TYR A 22 12.03 -7.60 -11.54
N GLY A 23 12.62 -8.52 -12.30
CA GLY A 23 12.09 -9.87 -12.47
C GLY A 23 11.89 -10.63 -11.16
N GLU A 24 12.85 -10.53 -10.23
CA GLU A 24 12.78 -11.19 -8.93
C GLU A 24 11.71 -10.59 -8.01
N LEU A 25 11.66 -9.25 -7.89
CA LEU A 25 10.66 -8.54 -7.09
C LEU A 25 9.24 -8.80 -7.62
N LEU A 26 9.08 -8.81 -8.94
CA LEU A 26 7.80 -9.11 -9.59
C LEU A 26 7.39 -10.56 -9.38
N SER A 27 8.33 -11.50 -9.32
CA SER A 27 8.03 -12.89 -8.94
C SER A 27 7.64 -13.04 -7.46
N ILE A 28 8.20 -12.23 -6.56
CA ILE A 28 7.75 -12.16 -5.16
C ILE A 28 6.32 -11.63 -5.10
N LEU A 29 6.04 -10.52 -5.77
CA LEU A 29 4.71 -9.94 -5.85
C LEU A 29 3.70 -10.95 -6.44
N GLU A 30 4.09 -11.73 -7.44
CA GLU A 30 3.28 -12.82 -8.00
C GLU A 30 2.83 -13.82 -6.93
N GLU A 31 3.78 -14.33 -6.12
CA GLU A 31 3.49 -15.25 -5.01
C GLU A 31 2.59 -14.61 -3.96
N ILE A 32 2.85 -13.35 -3.58
CA ILE A 32 2.05 -12.60 -2.60
C ILE A 32 0.62 -12.41 -3.10
N LEU A 33 0.41 -11.99 -4.35
CA LEU A 33 -0.94 -11.74 -4.88
C LEU A 33 -1.77 -13.03 -5.00
N ILE A 34 -1.14 -14.16 -5.31
CA ILE A 34 -1.80 -15.47 -5.32
C ILE A 34 -2.24 -15.82 -3.89
N LEU A 35 -1.31 -15.73 -2.94
CA LEU A 35 -1.56 -16.05 -1.53
C LEU A 35 -2.62 -15.12 -0.90
N ARG A 36 -2.59 -13.83 -1.25
CA ARG A 36 -3.60 -12.82 -0.86
C ARG A 36 -5.00 -13.26 -1.25
N GLU A 37 -5.21 -13.70 -2.49
CA GLU A 37 -6.52 -14.16 -2.98
C GLU A 37 -6.95 -15.47 -2.29
N GLU A 38 -6.02 -16.40 -2.05
CA GLU A 38 -6.31 -17.64 -1.32
C GLU A 38 -6.81 -17.35 0.10
N HIS A 39 -6.11 -16.49 0.85
CA HIS A 39 -6.52 -16.09 2.20
C HIS A 39 -7.79 -15.27 2.20
N ARG A 40 -7.99 -14.40 1.20
CA ARG A 40 -9.24 -13.67 1.05
C ARG A 40 -10.45 -14.59 0.88
N GLN A 41 -10.31 -15.69 0.15
CA GLN A 41 -11.40 -16.66 -0.05
C GLN A 41 -11.77 -17.45 1.22
N LYS A 42 -10.84 -17.55 2.19
CA LYS A 42 -11.10 -18.19 3.48
C LYS A 42 -11.86 -17.29 4.46
N LEU A 43 -11.89 -15.97 4.24
CA LEU A 43 -12.56 -15.03 5.14
C LEU A 43 -14.08 -15.27 5.17
N PRO A 44 -14.72 -15.25 6.36
CA PRO A 44 -16.16 -15.49 6.50
C PRO A 44 -17.02 -14.30 6.01
N GLY A 45 -16.40 -13.16 5.69
CA GLY A 45 -17.06 -11.90 5.45
C GLY A 45 -16.17 -10.73 5.84
N ILE A 46 -16.77 -9.54 5.96
CA ILE A 46 -16.09 -8.38 6.53
C ILE A 46 -15.88 -8.63 8.03
N ILE A 47 -14.61 -8.68 8.42
CA ILE A 47 -14.21 -8.92 9.81
C ILE A 47 -13.89 -7.62 10.58
N PHE A 48 -13.62 -6.52 9.86
CA PHE A 48 -13.38 -5.23 10.49
C PHE A 48 -14.69 -4.56 10.90
N PRO A 49 -14.76 -3.99 12.11
CA PRO A 49 -15.95 -3.31 12.58
C PRO A 49 -16.17 -2.01 11.78
N VAL A 50 -17.30 -1.95 11.08
CA VAL A 50 -17.77 -0.73 10.40
C VAL A 50 -19.20 -0.45 10.84
N ASP A 51 -19.41 0.61 11.63
CA ASP A 51 -20.76 1.02 12.03
C ASP A 51 -21.47 1.66 10.83
N GLU A 52 -22.36 0.89 10.19
CA GLU A 52 -23.12 1.32 9.00
C GLU A 52 -23.92 2.60 9.22
N ARG A 53 -24.34 2.89 10.46
CA ARG A 53 -25.10 4.11 10.80
C ARG A 53 -24.21 5.36 10.74
N LEU A 54 -22.91 5.20 10.96
CA LEU A 54 -21.94 6.30 10.99
C LEU A 54 -21.19 6.47 9.66
N VAL A 55 -21.28 5.52 8.72
CA VAL A 55 -20.51 5.57 7.46
C VAL A 55 -20.65 6.90 6.72
N LYS A 56 -21.88 7.39 6.52
CA LYS A 56 -22.09 8.68 5.84
C LYS A 56 -21.48 9.84 6.61
N GLN A 57 -21.72 9.88 7.92
CA GLN A 57 -21.20 10.93 8.80
C GLN A 57 -19.67 10.94 8.83
N LYS A 58 -19.03 9.77 8.90
CA LYS A 58 -17.58 9.60 8.85
C LYS A 58 -17.02 10.17 7.54
N LEU A 59 -17.58 9.79 6.39
CA LEU A 59 -17.14 10.28 5.08
C LEU A 59 -17.33 11.79 4.92
N GLU A 60 -18.44 12.35 5.40
CA GLU A 60 -18.70 13.80 5.37
C GLU A 60 -17.79 14.59 6.31
N SER A 61 -17.33 13.96 7.40
CA SER A 61 -16.51 14.59 8.43
C SER A 61 -15.01 14.28 8.28
N GLY A 62 -14.59 13.60 7.22
CA GLY A 62 -13.17 13.29 6.96
C GLY A 62 -12.58 12.17 7.84
N PHE A 63 -13.38 11.23 8.34
CA PHE A 63 -12.90 10.09 9.12
C PHE A 63 -12.90 8.78 8.32
N PRO A 64 -11.87 7.92 8.49
CA PRO A 64 -11.84 6.62 7.83
C PRO A 64 -12.93 5.69 8.37
N LEU A 65 -13.40 4.77 7.52
CA LEU A 65 -14.46 3.83 7.86
C LEU A 65 -14.04 2.84 8.95
N VAL A 66 -12.85 2.27 8.82
CA VAL A 66 -12.25 1.33 9.76
C VAL A 66 -11.34 2.12 10.70
N ASP A 67 -11.54 1.90 11.99
CA ASP A 67 -10.65 2.38 13.04
C ASP A 67 -9.91 1.16 13.62
N LEU A 68 -8.66 0.98 13.20
CA LEU A 68 -7.82 -0.13 13.68
C LEU A 68 -7.46 0.04 15.16
N SER A 69 -7.53 1.24 15.73
CA SER A 69 -7.06 1.51 17.10
C SER A 69 -7.92 0.85 18.16
N GLN A 70 -9.15 0.47 17.79
CA GLN A 70 -10.03 -0.28 18.67
C GLN A 70 -9.57 -1.73 18.85
N GLY A 71 -8.72 -2.25 17.95
CA GLY A 71 -8.23 -3.63 17.98
C GLY A 71 -9.32 -4.71 17.90
N ASP A 72 -10.58 -4.35 17.69
CA ASP A 72 -11.72 -5.25 17.75
C ASP A 72 -11.92 -5.98 16.41
N PHE A 73 -10.97 -6.86 16.07
CA PHE A 73 -11.09 -7.75 14.93
C PHE A 73 -10.41 -9.11 15.20
N PRO A 74 -10.86 -10.19 14.52
CA PRO A 74 -10.25 -11.51 14.61
C PRO A 74 -8.86 -11.51 13.93
N VAL A 75 -7.80 -11.53 14.73
CA VAL A 75 -6.39 -11.49 14.27
C VAL A 75 -5.93 -12.83 13.72
N GLU A 76 -6.65 -13.93 13.97
CA GLU A 76 -6.25 -15.27 13.55
C GLU A 76 -6.13 -15.41 12.03
N TYR A 77 -6.98 -14.73 11.26
CA TYR A 77 -6.90 -14.72 9.80
C TYR A 77 -5.68 -13.96 9.30
N ALA A 78 -5.36 -12.83 9.95
CA ALA A 78 -4.17 -12.06 9.65
C ALA A 78 -2.90 -12.82 10.03
N LEU A 79 -2.91 -13.52 11.17
CA LEU A 79 -1.81 -14.37 11.63
C LEU A 79 -1.54 -15.53 10.67
N GLU A 80 -2.58 -16.24 10.23
CA GLU A 80 -2.43 -17.34 9.27
C GLU A 80 -1.77 -16.85 7.98
N TYR A 81 -2.22 -15.70 7.46
CA TYR A 81 -1.64 -15.12 6.25
C TYR A 81 -0.21 -14.61 6.48
N PHE A 82 0.05 -13.92 7.60
CA PHE A 82 1.38 -13.43 7.95
C PHE A 82 2.42 -14.57 8.03
N LEU A 83 2.07 -15.68 8.66
CA LEU A 83 2.95 -16.86 8.73
C LEU A 83 3.22 -17.48 7.35
N ASP A 84 2.26 -17.42 6.42
CA ASP A 84 2.48 -17.87 5.05
C ASP A 84 3.34 -16.88 4.23
N LEU A 85 3.23 -15.57 4.48
CA LEU A 85 4.10 -14.54 3.91
C LEU A 85 5.55 -14.73 4.36
N LEU A 86 5.79 -15.00 5.66
CA LEU A 86 7.13 -15.29 6.17
C LEU A 86 7.77 -16.51 5.47
N LYS A 87 6.99 -17.51 5.04
CA LYS A 87 7.52 -18.63 4.24
C LYS A 87 7.96 -18.22 2.84
N ILE A 88 7.38 -17.16 2.25
CA ILE A 88 7.83 -16.61 0.96
C ILE A 88 9.19 -15.93 1.14
N ALA A 89 9.37 -15.20 2.24
CA ALA A 89 10.63 -14.53 2.58
C ALA A 89 11.73 -15.53 2.97
N GLU A 90 11.42 -16.56 3.77
CA GLU A 90 12.39 -17.57 4.23
C GLU A 90 13.08 -18.32 3.08
N LYS A 91 12.41 -18.46 1.92
CA LYS A 91 13.02 -19.05 0.71
C LYS A 91 14.20 -18.22 0.17
N ARG A 92 14.27 -16.93 0.51
CA ARG A 92 15.19 -15.92 -0.05
C ARG A 92 16.15 -15.38 0.99
N SER A 93 15.68 -15.12 2.21
CA SER A 93 16.48 -14.77 3.37
C SER A 93 16.24 -15.79 4.50
N PRO A 94 16.96 -16.93 4.49
CA PRO A 94 16.74 -17.99 5.47
C PRO A 94 17.26 -17.61 6.86
N GLY A 95 16.51 -17.97 7.91
CA GLY A 95 16.91 -17.77 9.31
C GLY A 95 15.97 -16.85 10.05
N ASP A 96 16.06 -15.54 9.79
CA ASP A 96 15.41 -14.51 10.61
C ASP A 96 13.88 -14.59 10.55
N THR A 97 13.32 -14.78 9.35
CA THR A 97 11.87 -14.92 9.17
C THR A 97 11.32 -16.22 9.76
N GLY A 98 12.10 -17.30 9.69
CA GLY A 98 11.79 -18.58 10.31
C GLY A 98 11.82 -18.53 11.83
N GLU A 99 12.77 -17.82 12.43
CA GLU A 99 12.84 -17.60 13.88
C GLU A 99 11.64 -16.79 14.37
N LEU A 100 11.30 -15.68 13.70
CA LEU A 100 10.12 -14.87 14.02
C LEU A 100 8.84 -15.72 13.96
N ALA A 101 8.66 -16.51 12.89
CA ALA A 101 7.51 -17.40 12.75
C ALA A 101 7.42 -18.42 13.91
N GLN A 102 8.55 -18.95 14.39
CA GLN A 102 8.60 -19.88 15.52
C GLN A 102 8.25 -19.19 16.85
N LYS A 103 8.79 -17.99 17.10
CA LYS A 103 8.48 -17.21 18.31
C LYS A 103 7.00 -16.84 18.39
N ILE A 104 6.41 -16.44 17.28
CA ILE A 104 4.96 -16.18 17.21
C ILE A 104 4.17 -17.47 17.45
N SER A 105 4.53 -18.56 16.77
CA SER A 105 3.79 -19.84 16.88
C SER A 105 3.88 -20.50 18.27
N SER A 106 4.99 -20.27 18.98
CA SER A 106 5.18 -20.75 20.36
C SER A 106 4.54 -19.84 21.42
N GLY A 107 4.06 -18.66 21.04
CA GLY A 107 3.50 -17.66 21.94
C GLY A 107 4.55 -16.85 22.71
N GLU A 108 5.82 -16.91 22.32
CA GLU A 108 6.88 -16.02 22.84
C GLU A 108 6.63 -14.57 22.41
N ILE A 109 6.13 -14.37 21.18
CA ILE A 109 5.70 -13.07 20.65
C ILE A 109 4.18 -13.10 20.47
N ASP A 110 3.48 -12.15 21.10
CA ASP A 110 2.06 -11.93 20.85
C ASP A 110 1.89 -11.20 19.51
N PHE A 111 1.32 -11.89 18.52
CA PHE A 111 1.11 -11.32 17.19
C PHE A 111 0.16 -10.11 17.19
N ARG A 112 -0.84 -10.09 18.06
CA ARG A 112 -1.75 -8.94 18.16
C ARG A 112 -0.99 -7.73 18.69
N GLU A 113 -0.15 -7.91 19.70
CA GLU A 113 0.71 -6.84 20.21
C GLU A 113 1.67 -6.33 19.14
N LEU A 114 2.39 -7.23 18.46
CA LEU A 114 3.29 -6.90 17.35
C LEU A 114 2.59 -6.10 16.24
N LEU A 115 1.42 -6.58 15.81
CA LEU A 115 0.62 -5.94 14.78
C LEU A 115 0.17 -4.55 15.23
N LEU A 116 -0.43 -4.43 16.41
CA LEU A 116 -0.91 -3.14 16.90
C LEU A 116 0.24 -2.15 17.14
N SER A 117 1.41 -2.61 17.61
CA SER A 117 2.57 -1.73 17.77
C SER A 117 3.03 -1.14 16.45
N HIS A 118 3.05 -1.92 15.36
CA HIS A 118 3.42 -1.42 14.04
C HIS A 118 2.47 -0.31 13.54
N PHE A 119 1.15 -0.44 13.80
CA PHE A 119 0.18 0.56 13.33
C PHE A 119 0.04 1.79 14.23
N PHE A 120 0.41 1.73 15.51
CA PHE A 120 0.11 2.79 16.49
C PHE A 120 1.32 3.38 17.21
N ASN A 121 2.48 2.73 17.18
CA ASN A 121 3.72 3.34 17.65
C ASN A 121 4.45 3.97 16.46
N GLU A 122 3.99 5.14 16.02
CA GLU A 122 4.86 6.03 15.25
C GLU A 122 6.02 6.47 16.14
N TRP A 123 7.21 5.93 15.85
CA TRP A 123 8.50 6.60 15.97
C TRP A 123 8.81 7.29 17.33
N SER A 124 9.25 6.51 18.33
CA SER A 124 10.23 7.05 19.28
C SER A 124 11.57 7.08 18.55
N GLY A 125 11.99 8.26 18.09
CA GLY A 125 13.22 8.49 17.34
C GLY A 125 14.53 8.31 18.13
N GLU A 126 14.75 7.11 18.65
CA GLU A 126 16.03 6.59 19.16
C GLU A 126 15.93 5.08 18.89
N GLU A 127 16.56 4.52 17.85
CA GLU A 127 17.97 4.14 17.84
C GLU A 127 18.45 4.02 16.37
N GLU A 128 19.23 4.99 15.90
CA GLU A 128 20.17 4.77 14.80
C GLU A 128 21.41 4.08 15.39
N GLU A 129 21.67 2.85 14.95
CA GLU A 129 22.99 2.26 14.64
C GLU A 129 22.88 0.73 14.73
N GLU A 130 22.36 0.07 13.68
CA GLU A 130 22.65 -1.36 13.44
C GLU A 130 22.42 -1.72 11.97
N LYS A 131 22.97 -2.85 11.50
CA LYS A 131 23.55 -3.00 10.15
C LYS A 131 22.50 -3.00 9.04
N ALA A 132 22.88 -2.59 7.83
CA ALA A 132 22.02 -2.59 6.63
C ALA A 132 21.32 -3.93 6.28
N GLU A 133 21.76 -5.07 6.83
CA GLU A 133 21.06 -6.37 6.71
C GLU A 133 19.89 -6.52 7.70
N GLU A 134 19.99 -5.94 8.91
CA GLU A 134 18.90 -5.90 9.89
C GLU A 134 17.80 -4.93 9.42
N GLU A 135 18.18 -3.76 8.91
CA GLU A 135 17.25 -2.73 8.38
C GLU A 135 16.34 -3.26 7.26
N ALA A 136 16.92 -3.93 6.25
CA ALA A 136 16.15 -4.51 5.15
C ALA A 136 15.19 -5.64 5.61
N THR A 137 15.51 -6.32 6.71
CA THR A 137 14.67 -7.39 7.27
C THR A 137 13.48 -6.79 8.03
N PHE A 138 13.69 -5.67 8.74
CA PHE A 138 12.61 -4.91 9.37
C PHE A 138 11.62 -4.35 8.35
N ASP A 139 12.12 -3.76 7.25
CA ASP A 139 11.27 -3.23 6.17
C ASP A 139 10.35 -4.30 5.55
N LEU A 140 10.86 -5.52 5.38
CA LEU A 140 10.09 -6.63 4.84
C LEU A 140 9.01 -7.13 5.82
N ILE A 141 9.34 -7.18 7.11
CA ILE A 141 8.38 -7.57 8.16
C ILE A 141 7.26 -6.53 8.24
N ASP A 142 7.59 -5.25 8.19
CA ASP A 142 6.62 -4.15 8.20
C ASP A 142 5.69 -4.22 6.99
N LEU A 143 6.24 -4.45 5.79
CA LEU A 143 5.44 -4.71 4.59
C LEU A 143 4.48 -5.89 4.79
N PHE A 144 4.92 -6.96 5.45
CA PHE A 144 4.08 -8.13 5.70
C PHE A 144 3.02 -7.90 6.78
N LEU A 145 3.30 -7.06 7.78
CA LEU A 145 2.30 -6.66 8.78
C LEU A 145 1.20 -5.82 8.13
N GLU A 146 1.54 -4.93 7.19
CA GLU A 146 0.54 -4.24 6.37
C GLU A 146 -0.21 -5.21 5.45
N GLU A 147 0.51 -6.03 4.69
CA GLU A 147 -0.05 -6.96 3.71
C GLU A 147 -0.98 -8.00 4.35
N CYS A 148 -0.72 -8.45 5.58
CA CYS A 148 -1.55 -9.47 6.23
C CYS A 148 -2.99 -9.01 6.49
N LEU A 149 -3.22 -7.70 6.58
CA LEU A 149 -4.56 -7.11 6.75
C LEU A 149 -5.26 -6.82 5.42
N ARG A 150 -4.51 -6.80 4.31
CA ARG A 150 -4.99 -6.44 2.96
C ARG A 150 -6.21 -7.26 2.51
N PRO A 151 -6.28 -8.59 2.68
CA PRO A 151 -7.46 -9.38 2.26
C PRO A 151 -8.77 -8.90 2.91
N ALA A 152 -8.74 -8.64 4.22
CA ALA A 152 -9.90 -8.19 4.98
C ALA A 152 -10.29 -6.75 4.58
N PHE A 153 -9.31 -5.89 4.35
CA PHE A 153 -9.55 -4.52 3.90
C PHE A 153 -10.14 -4.46 2.48
N GLU A 154 -9.72 -5.35 1.58
CA GLU A 154 -10.29 -5.44 0.23
C GLU A 154 -11.78 -5.80 0.26
N MET A 155 -12.25 -6.54 1.28
CA MET A 155 -13.69 -6.80 1.46
C MET A 155 -14.46 -5.52 1.87
N VAL A 156 -13.85 -4.68 2.72
CA VAL A 156 -14.42 -3.38 3.08
C VAL A 156 -14.46 -2.46 1.84
N ALA A 157 -13.37 -2.43 1.06
CA ALA A 157 -13.29 -1.66 -0.18
C ALA A 157 -14.34 -2.08 -1.21
N GLU A 158 -14.55 -3.39 -1.39
CA GLU A 158 -15.58 -3.91 -2.30
C GLU A 158 -16.99 -3.50 -1.84
N LYS A 159 -17.30 -3.55 -0.54
CA LYS A 159 -18.63 -3.21 -0.03
C LYS A 159 -18.92 -1.71 -0.07
N TYR A 160 -17.97 -0.87 0.34
CA TYR A 160 -18.22 0.56 0.55
C TYR A 160 -17.74 1.45 -0.59
N GLY A 161 -17.00 0.93 -1.57
CA GLY A 161 -16.41 1.73 -2.65
C GLY A 161 -17.42 2.58 -3.43
N ALA A 162 -18.59 2.04 -3.74
CA ALA A 162 -19.64 2.79 -4.45
C ALA A 162 -20.21 3.96 -3.63
N LEU A 163 -20.25 3.82 -2.31
CA LEU A 163 -20.71 4.88 -1.40
C LEU A 163 -19.64 5.96 -1.24
N ILE A 164 -18.37 5.55 -1.13
CA ILE A 164 -17.23 6.46 -1.08
C ILE A 164 -17.14 7.28 -2.38
N ALA A 165 -17.33 6.64 -3.54
CA ALA A 165 -17.33 7.34 -4.84
C ALA A 165 -18.44 8.39 -4.99
N GLN A 166 -19.54 8.25 -4.24
CA GLN A 166 -20.63 9.24 -4.19
C GLN A 166 -20.41 10.31 -3.12
N SER A 167 -19.43 10.12 -2.24
CA SER A 167 -19.08 11.10 -1.21
C SER A 167 -18.27 12.26 -1.79
N ARG A 168 -18.01 13.28 -0.96
CA ARG A 168 -17.12 14.40 -1.28
C ARG A 168 -15.75 14.24 -0.62
N TRP A 169 -15.28 12.99 -0.47
CA TRP A 169 -13.98 12.71 0.15
C TRP A 169 -12.89 13.54 -0.53
N ALA A 170 -12.20 14.35 0.27
CA ALA A 170 -11.19 15.30 -0.21
C ALA A 170 -9.90 15.24 0.65
N GLU A 171 -9.81 14.22 1.50
CA GLU A 171 -8.64 13.99 2.35
C GLU A 171 -7.53 13.29 1.56
N GLY A 172 -6.29 13.59 1.97
CA GLY A 172 -5.09 13.03 1.34
C GLY A 172 -4.83 11.56 1.68
N PHE A 173 -5.48 11.05 2.72
CA PHE A 173 -5.40 9.66 3.17
C PHE A 173 -6.62 8.83 2.76
N CYS A 174 -6.49 7.52 2.90
CA CYS A 174 -7.48 6.55 2.47
C CYS A 174 -8.80 6.66 3.27
N PRO A 175 -9.98 6.77 2.61
CA PRO A 175 -11.28 6.80 3.29
C PRO A 175 -11.63 5.51 4.03
N ILE A 176 -10.93 4.41 3.77
CA ILE A 176 -11.24 3.11 4.35
C ILE A 176 -10.44 2.87 5.62
N CYS A 177 -9.12 2.89 5.52
CA CYS A 177 -8.23 2.50 6.61
C CYS A 177 -7.42 3.67 7.19
N GLY A 178 -7.52 4.88 6.63
CA GLY A 178 -6.79 6.05 7.13
C GLY A 178 -5.31 6.11 6.74
N LYS A 179 -4.76 5.08 6.10
CA LYS A 179 -3.36 5.08 5.64
C LYS A 179 -3.13 6.08 4.51
N GLU A 180 -1.89 6.56 4.43
CA GLU A 180 -1.40 7.41 3.36
C GLU A 180 -1.39 6.68 2.00
N PRO A 181 -1.39 7.44 0.89
CA PRO A 181 -1.30 6.84 -0.44
C PRO A 181 0.13 6.37 -0.74
N LYS A 182 0.25 5.20 -1.38
CA LYS A 182 1.54 4.64 -1.79
C LYS A 182 1.98 5.14 -3.17
N ILE A 183 1.03 5.19 -4.10
CA ILE A 183 1.24 5.62 -5.49
C ILE A 183 -0.05 6.30 -5.98
N GLY A 184 0.00 7.02 -7.09
CA GLY A 184 -1.19 7.55 -7.74
C GLY A 184 -1.18 7.38 -9.25
N GLU A 185 -2.28 7.79 -9.86
CA GLU A 185 -2.49 7.72 -11.30
C GLU A 185 -3.20 8.99 -11.80
N ILE A 186 -2.82 9.48 -12.98
CA ILE A 186 -3.62 10.46 -13.71
C ILE A 186 -4.53 9.71 -14.68
N LYS A 187 -5.83 9.84 -14.46
CA LYS A 187 -6.88 9.23 -15.28
C LYS A 187 -7.63 10.28 -16.10
N ASP A 188 -8.36 9.77 -17.08
CA ASP A 188 -9.27 10.49 -17.94
C ASP A 188 -8.62 11.59 -18.80
N LYS A 189 -9.32 12.01 -19.85
CA LYS A 189 -8.87 13.14 -20.68
C LYS A 189 -8.71 14.44 -19.89
N ASP A 190 -9.51 14.59 -18.83
CA ASP A 190 -9.48 15.75 -17.94
C ASP A 190 -8.26 15.77 -17.00
N GLY A 191 -7.49 14.67 -16.94
CA GLY A 191 -6.28 14.58 -16.12
C GLY A 191 -6.57 14.62 -14.62
N LYS A 192 -7.57 13.85 -14.18
CA LYS A 192 -7.92 13.72 -12.76
C LYS A 192 -6.91 12.84 -12.07
N ARG A 193 -6.44 13.28 -10.90
CA ARG A 193 -5.54 12.50 -10.06
C ARG A 193 -6.34 11.54 -9.18
N TYR A 194 -5.91 10.30 -9.15
CA TYR A 194 -6.35 9.27 -8.23
C TYR A 194 -5.16 8.84 -7.37
N LEU A 195 -5.42 8.60 -6.09
CA LEU A 195 -4.46 8.06 -5.13
C LEU A 195 -4.81 6.60 -4.87
N PHE A 196 -3.81 5.79 -4.52
CA PHE A 196 -3.95 4.37 -4.23
C PHE A 196 -3.36 4.00 -2.88
N CYS A 197 -4.07 3.16 -2.14
CA CYS A 197 -3.67 2.70 -0.81
C CYS A 197 -3.16 1.26 -0.88
N SER A 198 -1.90 1.02 -0.52
CA SER A 198 -1.28 -0.32 -0.40
C SER A 198 -1.91 -1.17 0.71
N GLN A 199 -2.60 -0.57 1.69
CA GLN A 199 -3.24 -1.31 2.78
C GLN A 199 -4.58 -1.95 2.40
N CYS A 200 -5.39 -1.29 1.56
CA CYS A 200 -6.75 -1.74 1.24
C CYS A 200 -7.06 -1.88 -0.25
N GLY A 201 -6.17 -1.41 -1.12
CA GLY A 201 -6.31 -1.45 -2.57
C GLY A 201 -7.37 -0.50 -3.11
N PHE A 202 -7.81 0.44 -2.29
CA PHE A 202 -8.81 1.42 -2.71
C PHE A 202 -8.15 2.59 -3.41
N GLU A 203 -8.77 3.01 -4.50
CA GLU A 203 -8.40 4.19 -5.26
C GLU A 203 -9.42 5.29 -5.02
N TRP A 204 -8.97 6.53 -4.77
CA TRP A 204 -9.87 7.66 -4.58
C TRP A 204 -9.39 8.90 -5.34
N PRO A 205 -10.31 9.73 -5.86
CA PRO A 205 -9.94 10.97 -6.53
C PRO A 205 -9.35 11.95 -5.52
N TYR A 206 -8.35 12.71 -5.96
CA TYR A 206 -7.73 13.76 -5.17
C TYR A 206 -7.42 15.00 -6.02
N LYS A 207 -7.28 16.16 -5.38
CA LYS A 207 -6.94 17.39 -6.09
C LYS A 207 -5.56 17.24 -6.76
N ARG A 208 -5.47 17.67 -8.01
CA ARG A 208 -4.23 17.60 -8.78
C ARG A 208 -3.13 18.49 -8.20
N ILE A 209 -3.49 19.70 -7.79
CA ILE A 209 -2.60 20.70 -7.19
C ILE A 209 -2.88 20.75 -5.69
N LYS A 210 -2.46 19.70 -4.99
CA LYS A 210 -2.47 19.61 -3.52
C LYS A 210 -1.52 18.49 -3.09
N CYS A 211 -0.70 18.73 -2.08
CA CYS A 211 0.11 17.69 -1.45
C CYS A 211 -0.81 16.74 -0.65
N PRO A 212 -0.79 15.42 -0.89
CA PRO A 212 -1.61 14.48 -0.13
C PRO A 212 -1.17 14.32 1.32
N PHE A 213 0.07 14.70 1.66
CA PHE A 213 0.66 14.51 2.98
C PHE A 213 0.41 15.70 3.91
N CYS A 214 0.86 16.91 3.52
CA CYS A 214 0.71 18.11 4.36
C CYS A 214 -0.49 19.00 3.96
N GLY A 215 -1.17 18.69 2.87
CA GLY A 215 -2.30 19.47 2.38
C GLY A 215 -1.96 20.80 1.70
N ASN A 216 -0.67 21.10 1.48
CA ASN A 216 -0.23 22.32 0.78
C ASN A 216 -0.85 22.44 -0.62
N GLU A 217 -1.37 23.61 -0.96
CA GLU A 217 -1.98 23.94 -2.27
C GLU A 217 -1.19 25.04 -3.04
N GLU A 218 -0.07 25.53 -2.50
CA GLU A 218 0.76 26.57 -3.14
C GLU A 218 1.54 25.99 -4.34
N GLN A 219 1.26 26.51 -5.53
CA GLN A 219 1.83 25.99 -6.77
C GLN A 219 3.35 26.14 -6.85
N GLN A 220 3.91 27.17 -6.21
CA GLN A 220 5.35 27.45 -6.27
C GLN A 220 6.18 26.46 -5.44
N SER A 221 5.56 25.80 -4.46
CA SER A 221 6.20 24.78 -3.62
C SER A 221 5.79 23.35 -3.98
N LEU A 222 5.01 23.17 -5.06
CA LEU A 222 4.70 21.87 -5.65
C LEU A 222 5.42 21.74 -6.99
N ALA A 223 6.23 20.70 -7.15
CA ALA A 223 6.93 20.42 -8.40
C ALA A 223 6.71 18.96 -8.80
N TYR A 224 7.15 18.61 -10.00
CA TYR A 224 7.28 17.22 -10.40
C TYR A 224 8.47 17.07 -11.35
N PHE A 225 9.02 15.87 -11.42
CA PHE A 225 9.99 15.49 -12.42
C PHE A 225 9.62 14.15 -13.05
N THR A 226 10.16 13.88 -14.23
CA THR A 226 9.99 12.64 -15.00
C THR A 226 11.37 12.08 -15.30
N VAL A 227 11.47 10.77 -15.51
CA VAL A 227 12.72 10.16 -16.01
C VAL A 227 12.85 10.46 -17.50
N GLU A 228 14.07 10.73 -17.95
CA GLU A 228 14.36 10.89 -19.38
C GLU A 228 13.87 9.65 -20.15
N ASP A 229 13.21 9.87 -21.27
CA ASP A 229 12.63 8.83 -22.15
C ASP A 229 11.43 8.02 -21.60
N ASP A 230 10.91 8.31 -20.39
CA ASP A 230 9.66 7.71 -19.90
C ASP A 230 8.72 8.70 -19.18
N GLU A 231 8.01 9.52 -19.97
CA GLU A 231 7.02 10.49 -19.47
C GLU A 231 5.76 9.85 -18.84
N ARG A 232 5.61 8.52 -18.92
CA ARG A 232 4.48 7.81 -18.31
C ARG A 232 4.59 7.75 -16.79
N TYR A 233 5.79 7.97 -16.26
CA TYR A 233 6.04 7.99 -14.84
C TYR A 233 6.59 9.35 -14.42
N ARG A 234 6.02 9.89 -13.35
CA ARG A 234 6.46 11.15 -12.76
C ARG A 234 6.49 11.03 -11.25
N VAL A 235 7.33 11.84 -10.62
CA VAL A 235 7.41 11.98 -9.18
C VAL A 235 6.89 13.37 -8.83
N ASP A 236 5.73 13.44 -8.16
CA ASP A 236 5.21 14.70 -7.62
C ASP A 236 5.86 14.96 -6.26
N VAL A 237 6.45 16.14 -6.07
CA VAL A 237 7.19 16.51 -4.84
C VAL A 237 6.61 17.77 -4.20
N CYS A 238 6.77 17.88 -2.87
CA CYS A 238 6.34 19.03 -2.08
C CYS A 238 7.51 19.62 -1.31
N ASN A 239 7.86 20.88 -1.61
CA ASN A 239 8.97 21.60 -0.97
C ASN A 239 8.64 22.10 0.45
N GLU A 240 7.37 22.01 0.89
CA GLU A 240 6.98 22.38 2.26
C GLU A 240 7.22 21.24 3.25
N CYS A 241 6.90 20.00 2.86
CA CYS A 241 7.06 18.84 3.74
C CYS A 241 8.18 17.90 3.30
N HIS A 242 8.87 18.20 2.21
CA HIS A 242 9.92 17.36 1.63
C HIS A 242 9.48 15.93 1.34
N ARG A 243 8.21 15.75 0.95
CA ARG A 243 7.67 14.42 0.61
C ARG A 243 7.35 14.27 -0.86
N TYR A 244 7.41 13.04 -1.36
CA TYR A 244 7.10 12.72 -2.75
C TYR A 244 6.03 11.64 -2.90
N ILE A 245 5.51 11.51 -4.12
CA ILE A 245 4.65 10.41 -4.52
C ILE A 245 4.80 10.13 -6.00
N LYS A 246 5.03 8.86 -6.33
CA LYS A 246 5.04 8.36 -7.71
C LYS A 246 3.65 8.46 -8.32
N ILE A 247 3.58 8.89 -9.57
CA ILE A 247 2.35 9.01 -10.33
C ILE A 247 2.51 8.39 -11.71
N VAL A 248 1.58 7.52 -12.06
CA VAL A 248 1.47 6.87 -13.37
C VAL A 248 0.54 7.69 -14.26
N ASP A 249 0.91 7.92 -15.53
CA ASP A 249 0.12 8.62 -16.54
C ASP A 249 0.10 7.83 -17.86
N PHE A 250 -0.81 6.86 -17.95
CA PHE A 250 -1.02 6.04 -19.14
C PHE A 250 -2.06 6.61 -20.10
N ARG A 251 -2.39 7.91 -20.01
CA ARG A 251 -3.40 8.52 -20.90
C ARG A 251 -2.95 8.53 -22.37
N SER A 252 -1.65 8.56 -22.63
CA SER A 252 -1.08 8.51 -23.98
C SER A 252 -1.15 7.11 -24.61
N THR A 253 -1.04 6.05 -23.81
CA THR A 253 -1.06 4.65 -24.26
C THR A 253 -2.44 4.01 -24.15
N ASN A 254 -3.36 4.62 -23.38
CA ASN A 254 -4.69 4.09 -23.06
C ASN A 254 -4.62 2.69 -22.42
N GLU A 255 -3.57 2.47 -21.63
CA GLU A 255 -3.37 1.28 -20.80
C GLU A 255 -4.08 1.45 -19.45
N GLU A 256 -4.46 0.33 -18.83
CA GLU A 256 -5.01 0.31 -17.46
C GLU A 256 -3.85 -0.01 -16.51
N ALA A 257 -3.48 0.93 -15.64
CA ALA A 257 -2.41 0.71 -14.68
C ALA A 257 -2.83 -0.31 -13.62
N ASN A 258 -1.91 -1.20 -13.25
CA ASN A 258 -2.05 -2.02 -12.05
C ASN A 258 -1.12 -1.46 -10.97
N LEU A 259 -1.67 -0.67 -10.05
CA LEU A 259 -0.86 0.11 -9.12
C LEU A 259 -0.09 -0.72 -8.09
N ASP A 260 -0.51 -1.96 -7.79
CA ASP A 260 0.33 -2.89 -7.01
C ASP A 260 1.60 -3.29 -7.81
N VAL A 261 1.51 -3.41 -9.14
CA VAL A 261 2.64 -3.75 -10.02
C VAL A 261 3.49 -2.52 -10.35
N GLU A 262 2.84 -1.38 -10.66
CA GLU A 262 3.55 -0.15 -10.99
C GLU A 262 4.41 0.33 -9.81
N ASP A 263 3.95 0.15 -8.56
CA ASP A 263 4.74 0.52 -7.38
C ASP A 263 6.12 -0.19 -7.37
N ILE A 264 6.14 -1.50 -7.62
CA ILE A 264 7.37 -2.29 -7.71
C ILE A 264 8.17 -1.95 -8.97
N ALA A 265 7.50 -1.80 -10.11
CA ALA A 265 8.13 -1.51 -11.39
C ALA A 265 8.68 -0.08 -11.51
N THR A 266 8.51 0.73 -10.47
CA THR A 266 8.99 2.11 -10.40
C THR A 266 9.84 2.35 -9.15
N LEU A 267 10.36 1.30 -8.50
CA LEU A 267 11.19 1.42 -7.29
C LEU A 267 12.42 2.33 -7.48
N HIS A 268 12.96 2.39 -8.71
CA HIS A 268 14.07 3.30 -9.02
C HIS A 268 13.70 4.77 -8.84
N LEU A 269 12.43 5.14 -8.96
CA LEU A 269 11.95 6.51 -8.73
C LEU A 269 11.99 6.89 -7.24
N ASP A 270 11.77 5.92 -6.35
CA ASP A 270 11.87 6.13 -4.92
C ASP A 270 13.32 6.44 -4.53
N ILE A 271 14.29 5.76 -5.16
CA ILE A 271 15.73 6.02 -4.99
C ILE A 271 16.07 7.42 -5.49
N LEU A 272 15.62 7.79 -6.70
CA LEU A 272 15.86 9.12 -7.27
C LEU A 272 15.26 10.25 -6.41
N ALA A 273 14.05 10.04 -5.87
CA ALA A 273 13.42 11.02 -5.00
C ALA A 273 14.19 11.21 -3.69
N ASN A 274 14.67 10.11 -3.09
CA ASN A 274 15.53 10.14 -1.91
C ASN A 274 16.86 10.86 -2.18
N GLU A 275 17.51 10.59 -3.32
CA GLU A 275 18.75 11.27 -3.72
C GLU A 275 18.56 12.80 -3.89
N GLU A 276 17.37 13.23 -4.31
CA GLU A 276 16.97 14.64 -4.42
C GLU A 276 16.51 15.25 -3.09
N GLY A 277 16.49 14.47 -2.00
CA GLY A 277 16.16 14.92 -0.64
C GLY A 277 14.68 14.93 -0.30
N TYR A 278 13.90 14.02 -0.91
CA TYR A 278 12.48 13.80 -0.57
C TYR A 278 12.24 12.40 0.01
N ASP A 279 11.25 12.31 0.89
CA ASP A 279 10.82 11.08 1.58
C ASP A 279 9.37 10.64 1.25
#